data_AF-A0A952KRB2-F1
#
_entry.id   AF-A0A952KRB2-F1
#
_cell.length_a   1.000
_cell.length_b   1.000
_cell.length_c   1.000
_cell.angle_alpha   90.00
_cell.angle_beta   90.00
_cell.angle_gamma   90.00
#
_symmetry.space_group_name_H-M   'P 1'
#
loop_
_entity.id
_entity.type
_entity.pdbx_description
1 polymer ?
#
loop_
_entity_poly.entity_id
_entity_poly.type
_entity_poly.pdbx_seq_one_letter_code
_entity_poly.pdbx_strand_id
1 'polypeptide(L)'
;MNPTGHAAIYLDHVCAETPVSLRRCTPGELGVVISRYYKVNHYDWVAIPLIPYLYAVEDRNDIPLAATAQLETDLRDAYRRRHLREVVPDEADGSSPEGDWIQMVGSSYDRKIYGFQVRTTAAQDAELITAYNEGHNRSHFNLLFQNCADFSRKLLNLYFPKAVHRNILADGGITTPKQIAKSFVKYARKHDELELTTFVIPQVPGDIPRSTRVNGVAESLVKSKKYLVPLAVLHPELTAGIVAAYLGSGRFEPPKETHVFRIEDVEATRDAEVLGELSAGSR
;
A
#
# COMPACT_ATOMS: atom_id res chain seq x y z
N MET A 1 -9.43 -5.63 12.75
CA MET A 1 -8.66 -5.65 11.48
C MET A 1 -9.45 -6.35 10.40
N ASN A 2 -9.57 -5.73 9.23
CA ASN A 2 -10.18 -6.34 8.04
C ASN A 2 -9.25 -7.46 7.50
N PRO A 3 -9.72 -8.72 7.32
CA PRO A 3 -8.88 -9.83 6.87
C PRO A 3 -8.35 -9.68 5.43
N THR A 4 -8.86 -8.71 4.66
CA THR A 4 -8.45 -8.45 3.27
C THR A 4 -7.17 -7.63 3.12
N GLY A 5 -6.60 -7.10 4.21
CA GLY A 5 -5.35 -6.33 4.20
C GLY A 5 -5.49 -4.89 3.67
N HIS A 6 -4.35 -4.26 3.37
CA HIS A 6 -4.26 -2.91 2.78
C HIS A 6 -3.30 -2.94 1.59
N ALA A 7 -3.52 -2.06 0.61
CA ALA A 7 -2.64 -1.87 -0.53
C ALA A 7 -2.24 -0.39 -0.59
N ALA A 8 -0.98 -0.13 -0.91
CA ALA A 8 -0.45 1.20 -1.17
C ALA A 8 0.51 1.14 -2.37
N ILE A 9 0.76 2.28 -3.01
CA ILE A 9 1.71 2.38 -4.11
C ILE A 9 2.91 3.19 -3.61
N TYR A 10 4.11 2.65 -3.81
CA TYR A 10 5.36 3.35 -3.58
C TYR A 10 5.88 3.90 -4.91
N LEU A 11 6.22 5.18 -4.93
CA LEU A 11 6.79 5.89 -6.08
C LEU A 11 8.12 6.48 -5.63
N ASP A 12 9.22 6.05 -6.23
CA ASP A 12 10.59 6.39 -5.84
C ASP A 12 11.13 7.67 -6.49
N HIS A 13 10.43 8.21 -7.51
CA HIS A 13 10.76 9.46 -8.20
C HIS A 13 9.70 10.57 -8.00
N VAL A 14 8.61 10.25 -7.31
CA VAL A 14 7.53 11.18 -6.95
C VAL A 14 7.53 11.36 -5.44
N CYS A 15 7.49 12.62 -5.00
CA CYS A 15 7.55 13.00 -3.60
C CYS A 15 6.32 13.81 -3.20
N ALA A 16 6.02 13.84 -1.90
CA ALA A 16 4.96 14.69 -1.36
C ALA A 16 5.46 16.14 -1.26
N GLU A 17 4.72 17.08 -1.84
CA GLU A 17 4.87 18.51 -1.51
C GLU A 17 4.12 18.82 -0.22
N THR A 18 2.92 18.26 -0.09
CA THR A 18 2.13 18.20 1.14
C THR A 18 1.54 16.79 1.24
N PRO A 19 0.91 16.42 2.37
CA PRO A 19 0.27 15.10 2.47
C PRO A 19 -0.83 14.86 1.41
N VAL A 20 -1.26 15.89 0.67
CA VAL A 20 -2.34 15.85 -0.33
C VAL A 20 -1.96 16.47 -1.67
N SER A 21 -0.65 16.65 -1.92
CA SER A 21 -0.10 17.18 -3.18
C SER A 21 1.22 16.50 -3.51
N LEU A 22 1.42 16.20 -4.79
CA LEU A 22 2.63 15.52 -5.29
C LEU A 22 3.55 16.49 -6.02
N ARG A 23 4.83 16.14 -6.08
CA ARG A 23 5.82 16.77 -6.94
C ARG A 23 6.88 15.75 -7.35
N ARG A 24 7.80 16.14 -8.24
CA ARG A 24 9.01 15.36 -8.46
C ARG A 24 9.90 15.39 -7.23
N CYS A 25 10.59 14.29 -6.99
CA CYS A 25 11.60 14.25 -5.94
C CYS A 25 12.80 15.15 -6.28
N THR A 26 13.40 15.70 -5.25
CA THR A 26 14.72 16.34 -5.29
C THR A 26 15.80 15.32 -4.90
N PRO A 27 17.08 15.60 -5.21
CA PRO A 27 18.17 14.71 -4.81
C PRO A 27 18.18 14.43 -3.30
N GLY A 28 18.38 13.16 -2.93
CA GLY A 28 18.36 12.69 -1.54
C GLY A 28 16.98 12.27 -1.01
N GLU A 29 15.89 12.52 -1.74
CA GLU A 29 14.58 12.04 -1.35
C GLU A 29 14.32 10.61 -1.84
N LEU A 30 13.63 9.83 -1.02
CA LEU A 30 13.36 8.41 -1.25
C LEU A 30 11.98 8.14 -1.86
N GLY A 31 11.27 9.19 -2.27
CA GLY A 31 9.92 9.05 -2.81
C GLY A 31 8.83 8.97 -1.74
N VAL A 32 7.64 8.57 -2.20
CA VAL A 32 6.41 8.65 -1.44
C VAL A 32 5.59 7.37 -1.55
N VAL A 33 4.89 7.05 -0.45
CA VAL A 33 3.86 6.02 -0.44
C VAL A 33 2.49 6.69 -0.47
N ILE A 34 1.72 6.41 -1.52
CA ILE A 34 0.39 6.96 -1.73
C ILE A 34 -0.67 5.87 -1.60
N SER A 35 -1.72 6.17 -0.84
CA SER A 35 -2.87 5.28 -0.69
C SER A 35 -4.13 6.05 -0.33
N ARG A 36 -5.25 5.32 -0.34
CA ARG A 36 -6.54 5.77 0.14
C ARG A 36 -6.83 5.16 1.52
N TYR A 37 -7.21 6.02 2.44
CA TYR A 37 -7.54 5.64 3.82
C TYR A 37 -9.00 5.94 4.14
N TYR A 38 -9.54 5.22 5.11
CA TYR A 38 -10.90 5.45 5.58
C TYR A 38 -10.91 6.63 6.57
N LYS A 39 -11.81 7.58 6.35
CA LYS A 39 -12.07 8.72 7.27
C LYS A 39 -10.84 9.57 7.62
N VAL A 40 -10.01 9.89 6.63
CA VAL A 40 -8.91 10.85 6.81
C VAL A 40 -9.32 12.20 6.21
N ASN A 41 -9.83 13.09 7.06
CA ASN A 41 -10.28 14.47 6.77
C ASN A 41 -10.88 14.72 5.37
N HIS A 42 -11.82 13.87 4.95
CA HIS A 42 -12.47 13.94 3.63
C HIS A 42 -11.52 13.93 2.41
N TYR A 43 -10.26 13.52 2.56
CA TYR A 43 -9.34 13.33 1.44
C TYR A 43 -9.50 11.94 0.84
N ASP A 44 -9.42 11.87 -0.49
CA ASP A 44 -9.53 10.62 -1.24
C ASP A 44 -8.24 9.80 -1.20
N TRP A 45 -7.11 10.48 -1.09
CA TRP A 45 -5.78 9.89 -0.98
C TRP A 45 -4.87 10.79 -0.16
N VAL A 46 -3.86 10.17 0.44
CA VAL A 46 -2.79 10.82 1.20
C VAL A 46 -1.46 10.23 0.77
N ALA A 47 -0.45 11.08 0.69
CA ALA A 47 0.91 10.73 0.31
C ALA A 47 1.86 10.96 1.50
N ILE A 48 2.56 9.92 1.92
CA ILE A 48 3.45 9.93 3.09
C ILE A 48 4.86 9.53 2.63
N PRO A 49 5.92 10.29 3.00
CA PRO A 49 7.29 9.91 2.66
C PRO A 49 7.64 8.50 3.15
N LEU A 50 8.52 7.81 2.43
CA LEU A 50 8.79 6.39 2.62
C LEU A 50 9.16 6.02 4.08
N ILE A 51 10.12 6.74 4.69
CA ILE A 51 10.60 6.42 6.03
C ILE A 51 9.48 6.59 7.08
N PRO A 52 8.75 7.71 7.16
CA PRO A 52 7.60 7.84 8.04
C PRO A 52 6.50 6.81 7.78
N TYR A 53 6.20 6.51 6.50
CA TYR A 53 5.20 5.51 6.17
C TYR A 53 5.53 4.15 6.77
N LEU A 54 6.80 3.74 6.73
CA LEU A 54 7.25 2.45 7.24
C LEU A 54 7.48 2.46 8.76
N TYR A 55 8.10 3.51 9.30
CA TYR A 55 8.67 3.50 10.66
C TYR A 55 8.25 4.66 11.56
N ALA A 56 7.36 5.54 11.11
CA ALA A 56 6.88 6.69 11.89
C ALA A 56 7.96 7.67 12.38
N VAL A 57 9.17 7.57 11.85
CA VAL A 57 10.30 8.46 12.08
C VAL A 57 10.67 9.18 10.79
N GLU A 58 11.43 10.26 10.89
CA GLU A 58 11.85 11.05 9.72
C GLU A 58 13.20 10.58 9.17
N ASP A 59 14.12 10.22 10.07
CA ASP A 59 15.46 9.78 9.72
C ASP A 59 15.59 8.25 9.86
N ARG A 60 16.33 7.63 8.94
CA ARG A 60 16.61 6.19 8.96
C ARG A 60 17.35 5.76 10.23
N ASN A 61 18.17 6.63 10.79
CA ASN A 61 18.98 6.35 11.98
C ASN A 61 18.13 6.28 13.25
N ASP A 62 16.91 6.84 13.20
CA ASP A 62 15.94 6.77 14.29
C ASP A 62 15.04 5.53 14.22
N ILE A 63 15.23 4.66 13.21
CA ILE A 63 14.44 3.43 13.08
C ILE A 63 14.75 2.51 14.27
N PRO A 64 13.75 2.15 15.09
CA PRO A 64 13.97 1.32 16.25
C PRO A 64 14.32 -0.11 15.84
N LEU A 65 15.32 -0.70 16.50
CA LEU A 65 15.72 -2.09 16.29
C LEU A 65 14.62 -3.08 16.73
N ALA A 66 13.83 -2.70 17.72
CA ALA A 66 12.65 -3.43 18.16
C ALA A 66 11.60 -2.44 18.71
N ALA A 67 10.32 -2.81 18.62
CA ALA A 67 9.22 -1.94 19.03
C ALA A 67 8.23 -2.62 19.98
N THR A 68 7.61 -1.82 20.83
CA THR A 68 6.46 -2.18 21.66
C THR A 68 5.22 -1.45 21.15
N ALA A 69 4.03 -1.92 21.52
CA ALA A 69 2.78 -1.25 21.14
C ALA A 69 2.72 0.22 21.60
N GLN A 70 3.33 0.53 22.76
CA GLN A 70 3.43 1.91 23.25
C GLN A 70 4.35 2.75 22.37
N LEU A 71 5.55 2.24 22.05
CA LEU A 71 6.49 2.96 21.18
C LEU A 71 5.89 3.24 19.79
N GLU A 72 5.21 2.25 19.21
CA GLU A 72 4.50 2.41 17.92
C GLU A 72 3.46 3.55 17.99
N THR A 73 2.68 3.58 19.07
CA THR A 73 1.65 4.62 19.29
C THR A 73 2.28 6.00 19.43
N ASP A 74 3.34 6.11 20.24
CA ASP A 74 4.02 7.37 20.54
C ASP A 74 4.69 7.94 19.29
N LEU A 75 5.38 7.11 18.50
CA LEU A 75 6.04 7.54 17.26
C LEU A 75 5.01 8.01 16.22
N ARG A 76 3.91 7.28 16.05
CA ARG A 76 2.82 7.68 15.14
C ARG A 76 2.20 9.01 15.52
N ASP A 77 1.88 9.21 16.81
CA ASP A 77 1.29 10.47 17.25
C ASP A 77 2.30 11.63 17.16
N ALA A 78 3.56 11.39 17.51
CA ALA A 78 4.61 12.39 17.38
C ALA A 78 4.79 12.86 15.94
N TYR A 79 4.78 11.96 14.97
CA TYR A 79 4.82 12.32 13.55
C TYR A 79 3.54 13.05 13.11
N ARG A 80 2.36 12.54 13.52
CA ARG A 80 1.07 13.15 13.19
C ARG A 80 0.98 14.60 13.65
N ARG A 81 1.33 14.89 14.91
CA ARG A 81 1.29 16.24 15.49
C ARG A 81 2.18 17.22 14.75
N ARG A 82 3.32 16.74 14.22
CA ARG A 82 4.29 17.57 13.49
C ARG A 82 3.90 17.82 12.04
N HIS A 83 3.41 16.81 11.31
CA HIS A 83 3.28 16.88 9.85
C HIS A 83 1.86 16.67 9.32
N LEU A 84 0.99 16.04 10.11
CA LEU A 84 -0.32 15.58 9.64
C LEU A 84 -1.48 16.23 10.39
N ARG A 85 -1.25 17.20 11.27
CA ARG A 85 -2.32 17.80 12.08
C ARG A 85 -3.42 18.46 11.23
N GLU A 86 -3.09 18.96 10.04
CA GLU A 86 -4.08 19.51 9.09
C GLU A 86 -4.99 18.42 8.49
N VAL A 87 -4.46 17.22 8.31
CA VAL A 87 -5.14 16.08 7.68
C VAL A 87 -5.74 15.12 8.73
N VAL A 88 -5.22 15.15 9.94
CA VAL A 88 -5.59 14.31 11.08
C VAL A 88 -5.55 15.19 12.34
N PRO A 89 -6.57 16.06 12.53
CA PRO A 89 -6.61 17.00 13.64
C PRO A 89 -6.73 16.29 14.99
N ASP A 90 -6.38 16.99 16.06
CA ASP A 90 -6.62 16.50 17.43
C ASP A 90 -8.13 16.40 17.68
N GLU A 91 -8.52 15.50 18.57
CA GLU A 91 -9.87 15.49 19.15
C GLU A 91 -10.10 16.74 20.02
N ALA A 92 -11.34 16.98 20.41
CA ALA A 92 -11.71 18.15 21.22
C ALA A 92 -10.95 18.24 22.56
N ASP A 93 -10.47 17.12 23.09
CA ASP A 93 -9.68 17.02 24.32
C ASP A 93 -8.15 17.08 24.09
N GLY A 94 -7.71 17.28 22.85
CA GLY A 94 -6.29 17.34 22.47
C GLY A 94 -5.62 15.96 22.25
N SER A 95 -6.36 14.88 22.46
CA SER A 95 -5.90 13.52 22.20
C SER A 95 -5.82 13.22 20.70
N SER A 96 -5.14 12.12 20.36
CA SER A 96 -5.08 11.61 19.00
C SER A 96 -6.46 11.11 18.57
N PRO A 97 -6.93 11.42 17.36
CA PRO A 97 -8.21 10.92 16.90
C PRO A 97 -8.19 9.41 16.77
N GLU A 98 -9.34 8.79 16.98
CA GLU A 98 -9.51 7.39 16.64
C GLU A 98 -9.57 7.21 15.11
N GLY A 99 -9.22 6.02 14.62
CA GLY A 99 -9.48 5.63 13.24
C GLY A 99 -8.28 5.12 12.47
N ASP A 100 -8.46 5.00 11.16
CA ASP A 100 -7.53 4.29 10.27
C ASP A 100 -6.32 5.14 9.83
N TRP A 101 -6.17 6.37 10.34
CA TRP A 101 -5.01 7.22 10.04
C TRP A 101 -3.70 6.59 10.51
N ILE A 102 -3.74 5.73 11.54
CA ILE A 102 -2.57 4.98 12.02
C ILE A 102 -1.99 4.06 10.93
N GLN A 103 -2.76 3.70 9.91
CA GLN A 103 -2.29 2.90 8.77
C GLN A 103 -1.43 3.71 7.78
N MET A 104 -1.38 5.03 7.93
CA MET A 104 -0.60 5.92 7.06
C MET A 104 0.86 6.03 7.49
N VAL A 105 1.19 5.66 8.73
CA VAL A 105 2.48 5.96 9.35
C VAL A 105 2.90 4.75 10.18
N GLY A 106 4.16 4.31 10.09
CA GLY A 106 4.63 3.15 10.86
C GLY A 106 4.01 1.81 10.47
N SER A 107 3.75 1.57 9.18
CA SER A 107 3.13 0.34 8.69
C SER A 107 3.98 -0.92 8.90
N SER A 108 5.29 -0.79 9.10
CA SER A 108 6.17 -1.94 9.36
C SER A 108 6.08 -2.45 10.81
N TYR A 109 5.42 -1.73 11.72
CA TYR A 109 5.24 -2.19 13.10
C TYR A 109 4.18 -3.29 13.22
N ASP A 110 3.07 -3.18 12.49
CA ASP A 110 1.93 -4.11 12.57
C ASP A 110 1.83 -5.04 11.35
N ARG A 111 2.64 -4.84 10.29
CA ARG A 111 2.54 -5.59 9.03
C ARG A 111 3.87 -6.08 8.48
N LYS A 112 3.85 -7.30 7.95
CA LYS A 112 4.80 -7.76 6.93
C LYS A 112 4.28 -7.33 5.56
N ILE A 113 5.08 -6.58 4.81
CA ILE A 113 4.68 -5.99 3.53
C ILE A 113 5.38 -6.74 2.39
N TYR A 114 4.64 -6.98 1.30
CA TYR A 114 5.16 -7.55 0.06
C TYR A 114 5.07 -6.49 -1.04
N GLY A 115 6.21 -6.20 -1.67
CA GLY A 115 6.32 -5.27 -2.79
C GLY A 115 6.43 -5.99 -4.12
N PHE A 116 5.81 -5.41 -5.14
CA PHE A 116 5.88 -5.83 -6.54
C PHE A 116 6.31 -4.60 -7.33
N GLN A 117 7.58 -4.56 -7.74
CA GLN A 117 8.21 -3.40 -8.35
C GLN A 117 8.36 -3.61 -9.84
N VAL A 118 8.11 -2.55 -10.61
CA VAL A 118 8.31 -2.48 -12.06
C VAL A 118 8.92 -1.13 -12.40
N ARG A 119 9.49 -1.00 -13.59
CA ARG A 119 9.99 0.29 -14.07
C ARG A 119 8.89 1.14 -14.68
N THR A 120 8.96 2.44 -14.42
CA THR A 120 8.17 3.49 -15.06
C THR A 120 9.10 4.50 -15.73
N THR A 121 8.52 5.47 -16.44
CA THR A 121 9.26 6.55 -17.09
C THR A 121 8.96 7.89 -16.45
N ALA A 122 9.90 8.84 -16.52
CA ALA A 122 9.73 10.19 -16.01
C ALA A 122 8.54 10.96 -16.63
N ALA A 123 8.12 10.57 -17.83
CA ALA A 123 6.93 11.11 -18.48
C ALA A 123 5.64 10.59 -17.82
N GLN A 124 5.58 9.30 -17.49
CA GLN A 124 4.44 8.73 -16.79
C GLN A 124 4.32 9.29 -15.36
N ASP A 125 5.44 9.51 -14.67
CA ASP A 125 5.43 10.14 -13.34
C ASP A 125 4.92 11.58 -13.40
N ALA A 126 5.27 12.33 -14.45
CA ALA A 126 4.75 13.67 -14.67
C ALA A 126 3.23 13.66 -14.90
N GLU A 127 2.73 12.73 -15.71
CA GLU A 127 1.30 12.56 -15.96
C GLU A 127 0.55 12.21 -14.66
N LEU A 128 1.12 11.32 -13.83
CA LEU A 128 0.57 11.02 -12.51
C LEU A 128 0.47 12.27 -11.65
N ILE A 129 1.56 13.03 -11.51
CA ILE A 129 1.60 14.24 -10.68
C ILE A 129 0.51 15.23 -11.14
N THR A 130 0.43 15.50 -12.44
CA THR A 130 -0.60 16.37 -13.01
C THR A 130 -2.00 15.86 -12.71
N ALA A 131 -2.30 14.59 -13.03
CA ALA A 131 -3.63 14.02 -12.85
C ALA A 131 -4.11 14.05 -11.38
N TYR A 132 -3.19 13.86 -10.43
CA TYR A 132 -3.52 13.82 -9.01
C TYR A 132 -3.61 15.21 -8.37
N ASN A 133 -2.78 16.16 -8.79
CA ASN A 133 -2.81 17.53 -8.28
C ASN A 133 -3.94 18.37 -8.88
N GLU A 134 -4.32 18.13 -10.14
CA GLU A 134 -5.47 18.80 -10.78
C GLU A 134 -6.81 18.21 -10.33
N GLY A 135 -6.82 16.95 -9.90
CA GLY A 135 -8.00 16.27 -9.40
C GLY A 135 -8.53 16.89 -8.10
N HIS A 136 -9.85 16.93 -7.95
CA HIS A 136 -10.45 17.26 -6.65
C HIS A 136 -10.24 16.07 -5.69
N ASN A 137 -9.22 16.15 -4.84
CA ASN A 137 -8.89 15.15 -3.81
C ASN A 137 -9.96 15.12 -2.69
N ARG A 138 -11.17 14.66 -3.02
CA ARG A 138 -12.33 14.54 -2.11
C ARG A 138 -12.77 13.10 -2.00
N SER A 139 -12.82 12.62 -0.76
CA SER A 139 -13.13 11.25 -0.43
C SER A 139 -14.57 10.91 -0.77
N HIS A 140 -14.73 9.85 -1.57
CA HIS A 140 -15.97 9.10 -1.69
C HIS A 140 -15.72 7.67 -1.21
N PHE A 141 -15.09 7.49 -0.04
CA PHE A 141 -14.69 6.16 0.39
C PHE A 141 -15.89 5.22 0.52
N ASN A 142 -15.76 4.02 -0.04
CA ASN A 142 -16.69 2.92 0.13
C ASN A 142 -15.90 1.61 0.21
N LEU A 143 -16.10 0.84 1.28
CA LEU A 143 -15.35 -0.39 1.54
C LEU A 143 -15.45 -1.42 0.39
N LEU A 144 -16.57 -1.42 -0.34
CA LEU A 144 -16.85 -2.40 -1.41
C LEU A 144 -16.32 -1.97 -2.79
N PHE A 145 -16.32 -0.66 -3.10
CA PHE A 145 -16.08 -0.18 -4.47
C PHE A 145 -15.09 0.99 -4.60
N GLN A 146 -14.72 1.63 -3.48
CA GLN A 146 -13.89 2.84 -3.41
C GLN A 146 -12.92 2.76 -2.22
N ASN A 147 -12.16 1.66 -2.15
CA ASN A 147 -11.19 1.37 -1.09
C ASN A 147 -9.72 1.54 -1.57
N CYS A 148 -8.75 1.19 -0.72
CA CYS A 148 -7.31 1.25 -1.02
C CYS A 148 -6.90 0.42 -2.25
N ALA A 149 -7.58 -0.70 -2.47
CA ALA A 149 -7.33 -1.57 -3.60
C ALA A 149 -7.91 -0.98 -4.90
N ASP A 150 -9.12 -0.42 -4.88
CA ASP A 150 -9.65 0.31 -6.05
C ASP A 150 -8.81 1.54 -6.42
N PHE A 151 -8.27 2.23 -5.41
CA PHE A 151 -7.29 3.29 -5.62
C PHE A 151 -6.05 2.77 -6.34
N SER A 152 -5.39 1.75 -5.77
CA SER A 152 -4.18 1.14 -6.35
C SER A 152 -4.42 0.62 -7.77
N ARG A 153 -5.59 0.03 -8.04
CA ARG A 153 -6.00 -0.41 -9.39
C ARG A 153 -6.07 0.75 -10.38
N LYS A 154 -6.68 1.88 -9.99
CA LYS A 154 -6.79 3.06 -10.87
C LYS A 154 -5.42 3.64 -11.18
N LEU A 155 -4.57 3.79 -10.16
CA LEU A 155 -3.22 4.30 -10.29
C LEU A 155 -2.36 3.39 -11.19
N LEU A 156 -2.35 2.07 -10.92
CA LEU A 156 -1.61 1.12 -11.75
C LEU A 156 -2.11 1.08 -13.21
N ASN A 157 -3.42 1.26 -13.44
CA ASN A 157 -3.96 1.33 -14.80
C ASN A 157 -3.69 2.66 -15.51
N LEU A 158 -3.25 3.72 -14.80
CA LEU A 158 -2.73 4.94 -15.41
C LEU A 158 -1.37 4.65 -16.04
N TYR A 159 -0.46 4.01 -15.30
CA TYR A 159 0.85 3.59 -15.81
C TYR A 159 0.75 2.47 -16.86
N PHE A 160 -0.07 1.45 -16.56
CA PHE A 160 -0.15 0.21 -17.33
C PHE A 160 -1.60 -0.11 -17.66
N PRO A 161 -2.13 0.41 -18.78
CA PRO A 161 -3.53 0.26 -19.14
C PRO A 161 -3.99 -1.20 -19.11
N LYS A 162 -5.05 -1.46 -18.32
CA LYS A 162 -5.69 -2.78 -18.15
C LYS A 162 -4.83 -3.83 -17.42
N ALA A 163 -3.74 -3.44 -16.74
CA ALA A 163 -2.92 -4.36 -15.96
C ALA A 163 -3.66 -4.99 -14.78
N VAL A 164 -4.57 -4.24 -14.16
CA VAL A 164 -5.30 -4.70 -12.97
C VAL A 164 -6.81 -4.67 -13.21
N HIS A 165 -7.44 -5.83 -13.05
CA HIS A 165 -8.89 -6.01 -13.23
C HIS A 165 -9.55 -6.52 -11.94
N ARG A 166 -10.84 -6.19 -11.78
CA ARG A 166 -11.68 -6.75 -10.71
C ARG A 166 -11.87 -8.25 -10.94
N ASN A 167 -12.06 -9.01 -9.86
CA ASN A 167 -12.44 -10.42 -9.95
C ASN A 167 -13.88 -10.60 -9.47
N ILE A 168 -14.79 -10.68 -10.43
CA ILE A 168 -16.23 -10.78 -10.17
C ILE A 168 -16.55 -12.10 -9.47
N LEU A 169 -15.86 -13.18 -9.82
CA LEU A 169 -16.17 -14.54 -9.34
C LEU A 169 -15.55 -14.86 -7.98
N ALA A 170 -14.26 -14.56 -7.75
CA ALA A 170 -13.58 -14.96 -6.52
C ALA A 170 -13.68 -13.93 -5.38
N ASP A 171 -13.93 -12.66 -5.72
CA ASP A 171 -14.03 -11.57 -4.74
C ASP A 171 -15.39 -10.87 -4.76
N GLY A 172 -16.40 -11.46 -5.41
CA GLY A 172 -17.77 -10.90 -5.46
C GLY A 172 -17.85 -9.52 -6.11
N GLY A 173 -16.90 -9.17 -6.98
CA GLY A 173 -16.79 -7.85 -7.61
C GLY A 173 -16.02 -6.80 -6.79
N ILE A 174 -15.56 -7.14 -5.58
CA ILE A 174 -14.72 -6.28 -4.74
C ILE A 174 -13.26 -6.38 -5.22
N THR A 175 -12.56 -5.25 -5.30
CA THR A 175 -11.11 -5.26 -5.52
C THR A 175 -10.42 -5.53 -4.19
N THR A 176 -9.67 -6.64 -4.08
CA THR A 176 -8.84 -6.94 -2.90
C THR A 176 -7.36 -6.70 -3.18
N PRO A 177 -6.53 -6.34 -2.19
CA PRO A 177 -5.07 -6.24 -2.35
C PRO A 177 -4.45 -7.50 -3.00
N LYS A 178 -4.92 -8.69 -2.59
CA LYS A 178 -4.47 -9.97 -3.14
C LYS A 178 -4.80 -10.11 -4.63
N GLN A 179 -5.99 -9.67 -5.06
CA GLN A 179 -6.38 -9.69 -6.46
C GLN A 179 -5.57 -8.71 -7.30
N ILE A 180 -5.19 -7.56 -6.74
CA ILE A 180 -4.29 -6.61 -7.42
C ILE A 180 -2.95 -7.27 -7.70
N ALA A 181 -2.31 -7.79 -6.65
CA ALA A 181 -1.04 -8.48 -6.78
C ALA A 181 -1.12 -9.64 -7.80
N LYS A 182 -2.17 -10.47 -7.73
CA LYS A 182 -2.36 -11.58 -8.66
C LYS A 182 -2.55 -11.12 -10.11
N SER A 183 -3.37 -10.09 -10.34
CA SER A 183 -3.64 -9.57 -11.69
C SER A 183 -2.38 -8.94 -12.28
N PHE A 184 -1.68 -8.16 -11.46
CA PHE A 184 -0.48 -7.44 -11.86
C PHE A 184 0.67 -8.39 -12.17
N VAL A 185 0.92 -9.40 -11.33
CA VAL A 185 1.90 -10.46 -11.62
C VAL A 185 1.54 -11.21 -12.90
N LYS A 186 0.25 -11.49 -13.13
CA LYS A 186 -0.20 -12.15 -14.37
C LYS A 186 0.01 -11.26 -15.60
N TYR A 187 -0.18 -9.96 -15.46
CA TYR A 187 0.09 -8.98 -16.52
C TYR A 187 1.58 -8.91 -16.83
N ALA A 188 2.42 -8.71 -15.82
CA ALA A 188 3.87 -8.62 -15.99
C ALA A 188 4.50 -9.87 -16.63
N ARG A 189 3.96 -11.07 -16.38
CA ARG A 189 4.40 -12.31 -17.07
C ARG A 189 4.16 -12.32 -18.58
N LYS A 190 3.38 -11.38 -19.11
CA LYS A 190 3.13 -11.20 -20.55
C LYS A 190 3.86 -9.97 -21.10
N HIS A 191 4.55 -9.24 -20.23
CA HIS A 191 5.15 -7.93 -20.48
C HIS A 191 6.53 -7.91 -19.81
N ASP A 192 7.46 -8.69 -20.39
CA ASP A 192 8.81 -8.87 -19.84
C ASP A 192 9.59 -7.54 -19.79
N GLU A 193 9.19 -6.55 -20.59
CA GLU A 193 9.72 -5.18 -20.59
C GLU A 193 9.53 -4.44 -19.25
N LEU A 194 8.62 -4.92 -18.37
CA LEU A 194 8.36 -4.29 -17.07
C LEU A 194 9.40 -4.61 -16.01
N GLU A 195 10.24 -5.64 -16.25
CA GLU A 195 11.28 -6.11 -15.33
C GLU A 195 10.75 -6.30 -13.89
N LEU A 196 9.64 -7.05 -13.74
CA LEU A 196 9.00 -7.23 -12.44
C LEU A 196 9.96 -7.88 -11.43
N THR A 197 10.23 -7.17 -10.34
CA THR A 197 10.93 -7.68 -9.15
C THR A 197 10.01 -7.73 -7.94
N THR A 198 10.35 -8.56 -6.96
CA THR A 198 9.59 -8.68 -5.71
C THR A 198 10.47 -8.56 -4.49
N PHE A 199 9.98 -7.84 -3.49
CA PHE A 199 10.68 -7.66 -2.22
C PHE A 199 9.74 -7.80 -1.03
N VAL A 200 10.33 -7.96 0.16
CA VAL A 200 9.61 -8.02 1.43
C VAL A 200 10.18 -7.00 2.39
N ILE A 201 9.30 -6.24 3.02
CA ILE A 201 9.62 -5.44 4.19
C ILE A 201 9.19 -6.25 5.41
N PRO A 202 10.15 -6.71 6.25
CA PRO A 202 9.82 -7.47 7.43
C PRO A 202 9.11 -6.58 8.45
N GLN A 203 8.17 -7.16 9.20
CA GLN A 203 7.60 -6.49 10.35
C GLN A 203 8.68 -6.35 11.44
N VAL A 204 8.82 -5.13 11.98
CA VAL A 204 9.76 -4.79 13.05
C VAL A 204 9.61 -5.80 14.21
N PRO A 205 10.71 -6.33 14.77
CA PRO A 205 10.64 -7.27 15.87
C PRO A 205 10.25 -6.56 17.18
N GLY A 206 9.77 -7.32 18.18
CA GLY A 206 9.44 -6.79 19.49
C GLY A 206 8.13 -7.35 20.05
N ASP A 207 7.55 -6.64 21.01
CA ASP A 207 6.33 -7.03 21.73
C ASP A 207 5.07 -6.45 21.06
N ILE A 208 5.01 -6.62 19.73
CA ILE A 208 3.87 -6.24 18.91
C ILE A 208 3.30 -7.51 18.27
N PRO A 209 1.96 -7.70 18.25
CA PRO A 209 1.35 -8.86 17.62
C PRO A 209 1.84 -9.09 16.19
N ARG A 210 2.18 -10.34 15.85
CA ARG A 210 2.68 -10.67 14.52
C ARG A 210 1.57 -10.61 13.49
N SER A 211 1.89 -10.00 12.35
CA SER A 211 1.02 -9.94 11.18
C SER A 211 0.61 -11.33 10.69
N THR A 212 -0.64 -11.43 10.24
CA THR A 212 -1.23 -12.67 9.73
C THR A 212 -1.37 -12.62 8.21
N ARG A 213 -1.60 -13.78 7.58
CA ARG A 213 -1.75 -13.85 6.12
C ARG A 213 -3.02 -13.14 5.65
N VAL A 214 -2.89 -12.37 4.56
CA VAL A 214 -4.01 -11.72 3.87
C VAL A 214 -4.82 -12.76 3.10
N ASN A 215 -6.15 -12.71 3.24
CA ASN A 215 -7.08 -13.61 2.57
C ASN A 215 -7.93 -12.82 1.56
N GLY A 216 -8.28 -13.45 0.42
CA GLY A 216 -9.34 -12.92 -0.47
C GLY A 216 -10.72 -13.01 0.18
N VAL A 217 -11.77 -12.51 -0.46
CA VAL A 217 -13.12 -12.52 0.13
C VAL A 217 -13.63 -13.96 0.25
N ALA A 218 -13.62 -14.74 -0.84
CA ALA A 218 -14.03 -16.15 -0.80
C ALA A 218 -13.18 -16.97 0.18
N GLU A 219 -11.87 -16.73 0.24
CA GLU A 219 -10.98 -17.41 1.19
C GLU A 219 -11.32 -17.08 2.65
N SER A 220 -11.67 -15.82 2.94
CA SER A 220 -12.08 -15.39 4.29
C SER A 220 -13.39 -16.05 4.71
N LEU A 221 -14.36 -16.15 3.79
CA LEU A 221 -15.65 -16.81 4.03
C LEU A 221 -15.49 -18.31 4.23
N VAL A 222 -14.68 -18.98 3.41
CA VAL A 222 -14.43 -20.43 3.51
C VAL A 222 -13.62 -20.79 4.76
N LYS A 223 -12.62 -19.99 5.14
CA LYS A 223 -11.78 -20.30 6.32
C LYS A 223 -12.46 -19.97 7.65
N SER A 224 -13.48 -19.12 7.66
CA SER A 224 -14.19 -18.75 8.89
C SER A 224 -15.37 -19.69 9.15
N LYS A 225 -15.20 -20.64 10.09
CA LYS A 225 -16.29 -21.54 10.53
C LYS A 225 -17.56 -20.78 10.97
N LYS A 226 -17.38 -19.59 11.56
CA LYS A 226 -18.46 -18.70 12.01
C LYS A 226 -19.37 -18.24 10.87
N TYR A 227 -18.82 -18.06 9.66
CA TYR A 227 -19.59 -17.63 8.49
C TYR A 227 -19.96 -18.81 7.59
N LEU A 228 -19.07 -19.78 7.42
CA LEU A 228 -19.29 -20.93 6.55
C LEU A 228 -20.45 -21.82 7.01
N VAL A 229 -20.54 -22.13 8.32
CA VAL A 229 -21.56 -23.07 8.82
C VAL A 229 -22.98 -22.52 8.67
N PRO A 230 -23.29 -21.29 9.10
CA PRO A 230 -24.62 -20.71 8.84
C PRO A 230 -24.92 -20.59 7.35
N LEU A 231 -23.94 -20.20 6.53
CA LEU A 231 -24.14 -20.04 5.09
C LEU A 231 -24.42 -21.38 4.40
N ALA A 232 -23.73 -22.46 4.79
CA ALA A 232 -23.94 -23.80 4.27
C ALA A 232 -25.33 -24.35 4.60
N VAL A 233 -25.87 -23.98 5.76
CA VAL A 233 -27.21 -24.39 6.21
C VAL A 233 -28.30 -23.56 5.52
N LEU A 234 -28.12 -22.24 5.42
CA LEU A 234 -29.15 -21.33 4.91
C LEU A 234 -29.15 -21.23 3.38
N HIS A 235 -27.97 -21.31 2.75
CA HIS A 235 -27.76 -21.13 1.31
C HIS A 235 -26.69 -22.10 0.78
N PRO A 236 -27.03 -23.40 0.62
CA PRO A 236 -26.08 -24.43 0.22
C PRO A 236 -25.52 -24.23 -1.20
N GLU A 237 -26.33 -23.78 -2.16
CA GLU A 237 -25.87 -23.54 -3.54
C GLU A 237 -24.87 -22.38 -3.61
N LEU A 238 -25.15 -21.28 -2.90
CA LEU A 238 -24.23 -20.14 -2.79
C LEU A 238 -22.92 -20.55 -2.13
N THR A 239 -23.00 -21.35 -1.05
CA THR A 239 -21.82 -21.85 -0.35
C THR A 239 -20.96 -22.74 -1.24
N ALA A 240 -21.58 -23.65 -2.00
CA ALA A 240 -20.88 -24.48 -2.98
C ALA A 240 -20.17 -23.63 -4.04
N GLY A 241 -20.82 -22.56 -4.54
CA GLY A 241 -20.22 -21.60 -5.47
C GLY A 241 -19.00 -20.88 -4.89
N ILE A 242 -19.08 -20.39 -3.65
CA ILE A 242 -17.96 -19.72 -2.95
C ILE A 242 -16.79 -20.69 -2.73
N VAL A 243 -17.07 -21.93 -2.33
CA VAL A 243 -16.03 -22.97 -2.15
C VAL A 243 -15.37 -23.30 -3.48
N ALA A 244 -16.14 -23.47 -4.56
CA ALA A 244 -15.62 -23.71 -5.90
C ALA A 244 -14.76 -22.53 -6.40
N ALA A 245 -15.19 -21.28 -6.14
CA ALA A 245 -14.42 -20.09 -6.47
C ALA A 245 -13.10 -20.01 -5.68
N TYR A 246 -13.09 -20.38 -4.40
CA TYR A 246 -11.86 -20.48 -3.60
C TYR A 246 -10.91 -21.54 -4.14
N LEU A 247 -11.40 -22.74 -4.45
CA LEU A 247 -10.59 -23.83 -5.01
C LEU A 247 -10.04 -23.48 -6.40
N GLY A 248 -10.86 -22.87 -7.27
CA GLY A 248 -10.48 -22.49 -8.64
C GLY A 248 -9.59 -21.24 -8.72
N SER A 249 -9.68 -20.33 -7.75
CA SER A 249 -8.83 -19.13 -7.72
C SER A 249 -7.40 -19.41 -7.24
N GLY A 250 -7.15 -20.56 -6.62
CA GLY A 250 -5.82 -21.00 -6.20
C GLY A 250 -5.21 -20.15 -5.07
N ARG A 251 -4.20 -20.71 -4.38
CA ARG A 251 -3.46 -19.98 -3.35
C ARG A 251 -2.41 -19.09 -4.02
N PHE A 252 -2.57 -17.77 -3.90
CA PHE A 252 -1.49 -16.86 -4.28
C PHE A 252 -0.37 -16.96 -3.23
N GLU A 253 0.78 -17.48 -3.66
CA GLU A 253 2.04 -17.43 -2.93
C GLU A 253 2.93 -16.39 -3.61
N PRO A 254 3.53 -15.45 -2.85
CA PRO A 254 4.50 -14.52 -3.41
C PRO A 254 5.71 -15.29 -3.97
N PRO A 255 6.39 -14.76 -5.02
CA PRO A 255 7.53 -15.43 -5.65
C PRO A 255 8.63 -15.78 -4.64
N LYS A 256 9.26 -16.95 -4.79
CA LYS A 256 10.23 -17.50 -3.82
C LYS A 256 11.51 -16.69 -3.67
N GLU A 257 11.88 -15.91 -4.68
CA GLU A 257 13.02 -14.99 -4.62
C GLU A 257 12.53 -13.62 -4.15
N THR A 258 12.34 -13.51 -2.84
CA THR A 258 11.96 -12.24 -2.24
C THR A 258 13.17 -11.61 -1.56
N HIS A 259 13.80 -10.65 -2.21
CA HIS A 259 14.85 -9.84 -1.59
C HIS A 259 14.25 -9.10 -0.39
N VAL A 260 15.02 -9.00 0.70
CA VAL A 260 14.61 -8.18 1.84
C VAL A 260 14.87 -6.73 1.45
N PHE A 261 13.83 -5.92 1.46
CA PHE A 261 13.91 -4.49 1.18
C PHE A 261 14.82 -3.82 2.21
N ARG A 262 15.75 -3.00 1.71
CA ARG A 262 16.63 -2.15 2.50
C ARG A 262 16.52 -0.73 2.00
N ILE A 263 16.48 0.23 2.93
CA ILE A 263 16.44 1.66 2.57
C ILE A 263 17.72 2.03 1.81
N GLU A 264 18.84 1.43 2.18
CA GLU A 264 20.15 1.58 1.55
C GLU A 264 20.12 1.26 0.05
N ASP A 265 19.33 0.28 -0.37
CA ASP A 265 19.25 -0.12 -1.79
C ASP A 265 18.56 0.99 -2.61
N VAL A 266 17.57 1.67 -2.03
CA VAL A 266 16.89 2.81 -2.63
C VAL A 266 17.83 4.01 -2.67
N GLU A 267 18.47 4.34 -1.55
CA GLU A 267 19.47 5.42 -1.45
C GLU A 267 20.56 5.25 -2.52
N ALA A 268 21.15 4.06 -2.61
CA ALA A 268 22.21 3.77 -3.58
C ALA A 268 21.73 3.89 -5.04
N THR A 269 20.50 3.44 -5.33
CA THR A 269 19.92 3.57 -6.67
C THR A 269 19.70 5.05 -7.01
N ARG A 270 19.17 5.84 -6.08
CA ARG A 270 18.94 7.27 -6.26
C ARG A 270 20.24 8.04 -6.50
N ASP A 271 21.26 7.76 -5.71
CA ASP A 271 22.57 8.41 -5.82
C ASP A 271 23.25 8.07 -7.15
N ALA A 272 23.18 6.80 -7.58
CA ALA A 272 23.75 6.37 -8.85
C ALA A 272 23.11 7.08 -10.05
N GLU A 273 21.80 7.30 -10.03
CA GLU A 273 21.09 8.02 -11.08
C GLU A 273 21.47 9.50 -11.12
N VAL A 274 21.53 10.17 -9.97
CA VAL A 274 21.95 11.59 -9.89
C VAL A 274 23.37 11.77 -10.42
N LEU A 275 24.29 10.87 -10.06
CA LEU A 275 25.66 10.86 -10.59
C LEU A 275 25.69 10.62 -12.10
N GLY A 276 24.82 9.73 -12.59
CA GLY A 276 24.64 9.46 -14.02
C GLY A 276 24.20 10.70 -14.80
N GLU A 277 23.17 11.41 -14.32
CA GLU A 277 22.65 12.64 -14.93
C GLU A 277 23.70 13.77 -14.97
N LEU A 278 24.44 13.98 -13.88
CA LEU A 278 25.53 14.96 -13.83
C LEU A 278 26.63 14.66 -14.85
N SER A 279 26.94 13.38 -15.06
CA SER A 279 27.94 12.94 -16.05
C SER A 279 27.46 13.06 -17.51
N ALA A 280 26.15 12.98 -17.74
CA ALA A 280 25.53 13.13 -19.06
C ALA A 280 25.32 14.59 -19.44
N GLY A 281 25.01 15.47 -18.48
CA GLY A 281 24.86 16.92 -18.69
C GLY A 281 26.17 17.70 -18.85
N SER A 282 27.32 17.05 -18.63
CA SER A 282 28.66 17.64 -18.81
C SER A 282 29.30 17.30 -20.17
N ARG A 283 28.55 16.74 -21.12
CA ARG A 283 29.00 16.47 -22.50
C ARG A 283 28.28 17.33 -23.52
#